data_AF-Q2TY67-F1
#
_entry.id   AF-Q2TY67-F1
#
_cell.length_a   1.000
_cell.length_b   1.000
_cell.length_c   1.000
_cell.angle_alpha   90.00
_cell.angle_beta   90.00
_cell.angle_gamma   90.00
#
_symmetry.space_group_name_H-M   'P 1'
#
loop_
_entity.id
_entity.type
_entity.pdbx_description
1 polymer ?
#
loop_
_entity_poly.entity_id
_entity_poly.type
_entity_poly.pdbx_seq_one_letter_code
_entity_poly.pdbx_strand_id
1 'polypeptide(L)'
;MQYAKPRMNYYRSNTDFEMPTEYIDLIEKYLRIVPHITHCEPDTADLLQPTLWHSDLHLNNIYVDLDTETITDIMHWQSITVAPLLLQAKIPRMARHINPLPLGWVMPEKPEGYETFFQKDKLKADKLYESALCQKYYEVCTAKKNQRHYAAMCHNDTWKSPLILPLKSISGAWSSREVFMLRSSLMEVVDHWAEIQPAADCPISFTDEERNLHNEEMENRDYIEGLMEEFQGAGILPSDGIVDPEDYEVVQKTNYAQKERFMSLAEDEEQREWMDKIWPYQDRASEA
;
A
#
# COMPACT_ATOMS: atom_id res chain seq x y z
N MET A 1 -6.19 -24.42 2.31
CA MET A 1 -5.02 -24.53 3.21
C MET A 1 -4.22 -25.81 3.05
N GLN A 2 -4.75 -26.90 2.46
CA GLN A 2 -4.03 -28.17 2.29
C GLN A 2 -2.70 -28.06 1.50
N TYR A 3 -2.48 -26.97 0.78
CA TYR A 3 -1.27 -26.68 0.00
C TYR A 3 -0.42 -25.54 0.58
N ALA A 4 -0.85 -24.91 1.69
CA ALA A 4 -0.09 -23.84 2.32
C ALA A 4 1.08 -24.45 3.09
N LYS A 5 2.31 -24.09 2.72
CA LYS A 5 3.54 -24.53 3.40
C LYS A 5 4.09 -23.38 4.25
N PRO A 6 4.72 -23.67 5.40
CA PRO A 6 5.51 -22.69 6.13
C PRO A 6 6.49 -21.96 5.22
N ARG A 7 6.70 -20.66 5.46
CA ARG A 7 7.59 -19.84 4.64
C ARG A 7 8.38 -18.85 5.49
N MET A 8 9.52 -18.42 4.98
CA MET A 8 10.31 -17.40 5.68
C MET A 8 9.69 -16.01 5.51
N ASN A 9 9.64 -15.24 6.60
CA ASN A 9 9.30 -13.82 6.63
C ASN A 9 10.42 -13.05 7.35
N TYR A 10 11.39 -12.58 6.57
CA TYR A 10 12.59 -11.89 7.08
C TYR A 10 12.30 -10.53 7.73
N TYR A 11 11.11 -9.96 7.53
CA TYR A 11 10.69 -8.78 8.30
C TYR A 11 10.42 -9.11 9.76
N ARG A 12 10.17 -10.39 10.08
CA ARG A 12 9.83 -10.86 11.43
C ARG A 12 10.90 -11.73 12.07
N SER A 13 11.48 -12.67 11.33
CA SER A 13 12.48 -13.61 11.87
C SER A 13 13.40 -14.13 10.77
N ASN A 14 14.65 -14.42 11.13
CA ASN A 14 15.63 -15.10 10.26
C ASN A 14 15.53 -16.62 10.32
N THR A 15 14.97 -17.15 11.41
CA THR A 15 14.99 -18.57 11.74
C THR A 15 13.61 -19.20 11.73
N ASP A 16 12.59 -18.43 12.13
CA ASP A 16 11.25 -18.94 12.32
C ASP A 16 10.40 -18.75 11.07
N PHE A 17 9.68 -19.81 10.71
CA PHE A 17 8.74 -19.76 9.61
C PHE A 17 7.45 -19.07 10.04
N GLU A 18 6.91 -18.22 9.16
CA GLU A 18 5.51 -17.85 9.22
C GLU A 18 4.67 -19.09 8.90
N MET A 19 3.85 -19.51 9.86
CA MET A 19 3.09 -20.75 9.77
C MET A 19 1.69 -20.51 9.19
N PRO A 20 1.16 -21.41 8.35
CA PRO A 20 -0.21 -21.30 7.84
C PRO A 20 -1.27 -21.23 8.95
N THR A 21 -0.99 -21.83 10.11
CA THR A 21 -1.85 -21.79 11.30
C THR A 21 -2.05 -20.40 11.85
N GLU A 22 -1.07 -19.50 11.71
CA GLU A 22 -1.19 -18.11 12.13
C GLU A 22 -2.21 -17.37 11.26
N TYR A 23 -2.19 -17.62 9.95
CA TYR A 23 -3.20 -17.08 9.05
C TYR A 23 -4.59 -17.67 9.31
N ILE A 24 -4.70 -18.96 9.68
CA ILE A 24 -5.97 -19.56 10.11
C ILE A 24 -6.51 -18.81 11.33
N ASP A 25 -5.68 -18.60 12.35
CA ASP A 25 -6.09 -17.90 13.57
C ASP A 25 -6.59 -16.48 13.27
N LEU A 26 -5.91 -15.74 12.38
CA LEU A 26 -6.38 -14.42 11.92
C LEU A 26 -7.71 -14.50 11.16
N ILE A 27 -7.93 -15.53 10.33
CA ILE A 27 -9.23 -15.75 9.68
C ILE A 27 -10.31 -16.02 10.72
N GLU A 28 -10.04 -16.84 11.73
CA GLU A 28 -11.00 -17.14 12.79
C GLU A 28 -11.34 -15.90 13.62
N LYS A 29 -10.33 -15.08 13.96
CA LYS A 29 -10.52 -13.76 14.58
C LYS A 29 -11.38 -12.85 13.70
N TYR A 30 -11.05 -12.76 12.40
CA TYR A 30 -11.82 -12.00 11.43
C TYR A 30 -13.30 -12.44 11.38
N LEU A 31 -13.57 -13.75 11.32
CA LEU A 31 -14.94 -14.27 11.26
C LEU A 31 -15.79 -13.90 12.48
N ARG A 32 -15.16 -13.69 13.66
CA ARG A 32 -15.86 -13.22 14.87
C ARG A 32 -16.23 -11.74 14.82
N ILE A 33 -15.43 -10.90 14.15
CA ILE A 33 -15.71 -9.46 14.06
C ILE A 33 -16.57 -9.07 12.86
N VAL A 34 -16.57 -9.86 11.77
CA VAL A 34 -17.30 -9.57 10.52
C VAL A 34 -18.74 -9.12 10.76
N PRO A 35 -19.55 -9.79 11.60
CA PRO A 35 -20.94 -9.37 11.83
C PRO A 35 -21.05 -7.92 12.32
N HIS A 36 -20.05 -7.43 13.06
CA HIS A 36 -20.03 -6.11 13.67
C HIS A 36 -19.47 -5.03 12.75
N ILE A 37 -18.47 -5.38 11.92
CA ILE A 37 -17.78 -4.44 11.03
C ILE A 37 -18.37 -4.41 9.61
N THR A 38 -19.46 -5.12 9.36
CA THR A 38 -20.14 -5.16 8.06
C THR A 38 -21.55 -4.60 8.09
N HIS A 39 -21.96 -3.98 9.20
CA HIS A 39 -23.26 -3.32 9.27
C HIS A 39 -23.28 -2.15 8.27
N CYS A 40 -24.07 -2.35 7.21
CA CYS A 40 -24.20 -1.38 6.13
C CYS A 40 -25.31 -0.40 6.48
N GLU A 41 -24.96 0.88 6.60
CA GLU A 41 -25.98 1.92 6.69
C GLU A 41 -26.69 2.06 5.34
N PRO A 42 -28.00 2.42 5.31
CA PRO A 42 -28.75 2.59 4.06
C PRO A 42 -28.03 3.50 3.04
N ASP A 43 -27.33 4.51 3.52
CA ASP A 43 -26.58 5.48 2.72
C ASP A 43 -25.36 4.87 1.99
N THR A 44 -24.92 3.67 2.39
CA THR A 44 -23.78 2.95 1.79
C THR A 44 -24.20 1.84 0.82
N ALA A 45 -25.49 1.53 0.70
CA ALA A 45 -25.99 0.41 -0.11
C ALA A 45 -25.59 0.52 -1.60
N ASP A 46 -25.56 1.73 -2.15
CA ASP A 46 -25.11 1.98 -3.52
C ASP A 46 -23.59 1.75 -3.69
N LEU A 47 -22.80 1.95 -2.64
CA LEU A 47 -21.35 1.73 -2.66
C LEU A 47 -21.00 0.23 -2.67
N LEU A 48 -21.94 -0.63 -2.31
CA LEU A 48 -21.76 -2.07 -2.27
C LEU A 48 -22.07 -2.77 -3.59
N GLN A 49 -22.63 -2.07 -4.58
CA GLN A 49 -22.95 -2.71 -5.86
C GLN A 49 -21.66 -3.23 -6.53
N PRO A 50 -21.71 -4.46 -7.08
CA PRO A 50 -20.61 -5.01 -7.87
C PRO A 50 -20.24 -4.06 -9.00
N THR A 51 -19.00 -3.57 -8.96
CA THR A 51 -18.46 -2.63 -9.94
C THR A 51 -17.22 -3.24 -10.56
N LEU A 52 -17.19 -3.27 -11.89
CA LEU A 52 -16.02 -3.63 -12.65
C LEU A 52 -14.96 -2.51 -12.51
N TRP A 53 -13.76 -2.83 -12.04
CA TRP A 53 -12.74 -1.81 -11.71
C TRP A 53 -11.33 -2.16 -12.19
N HIS A 54 -10.69 -1.21 -12.89
CA HIS A 54 -9.29 -1.34 -13.32
C HIS A 54 -8.33 -1.06 -12.15
N SER A 55 -7.78 -2.12 -11.54
CA SER A 55 -7.02 -2.01 -10.28
C SER A 55 -5.64 -1.36 -10.42
N ASP A 56 -5.06 -1.38 -11.62
CA ASP A 56 -3.69 -0.89 -11.92
C ASP A 56 -3.65 0.13 -13.06
N LEU A 57 -4.42 1.21 -12.95
CA LEU A 57 -4.44 2.28 -13.96
C LEU A 57 -3.29 3.28 -13.73
N HIS A 58 -2.12 3.03 -14.34
CA HIS A 58 -0.98 3.94 -14.42
C HIS A 58 -0.74 4.43 -15.85
N LEU A 59 0.10 5.46 -16.04
CA LEU A 59 0.29 6.13 -17.33
C LEU A 59 0.78 5.18 -18.45
N ASN A 60 1.64 4.22 -18.15
CA ASN A 60 2.10 3.23 -19.15
C ASN A 60 1.00 2.27 -19.64
N ASN A 61 -0.19 2.28 -19.01
CA ASN A 61 -1.35 1.48 -19.43
C ASN A 61 -2.34 2.29 -20.28
N ILE A 62 -2.00 3.53 -20.65
CA ILE A 62 -2.88 4.45 -21.37
C ILE A 62 -2.19 4.90 -22.65
N TYR A 63 -2.85 4.69 -23.79
CA TYR A 63 -2.41 5.26 -25.06
C TYR A 63 -3.12 6.58 -25.32
N VAL A 64 -2.35 7.52 -25.83
CA VAL A 64 -2.82 8.86 -26.19
C VAL A 64 -2.41 9.11 -27.64
N ASP A 65 -3.35 9.60 -28.42
CA ASP A 65 -3.08 10.12 -29.76
C ASP A 65 -2.32 11.45 -29.63
N LEU A 66 -1.15 11.55 -30.28
CA LEU A 66 -0.27 12.72 -30.14
C LEU A 66 -0.77 13.95 -30.90
N ASP A 67 -1.66 13.76 -31.89
CA ASP A 67 -2.19 14.86 -32.70
C ASP A 67 -3.44 15.46 -32.03
N THR A 68 -4.29 14.64 -31.42
CA THR A 68 -5.55 15.07 -30.78
C THR A 68 -5.46 15.20 -29.27
N GLU A 69 -4.40 14.70 -28.64
CA GLU A 69 -4.21 14.61 -27.19
C GLU A 69 -5.34 13.84 -26.47
N THR A 70 -6.00 12.91 -27.17
CA THR A 70 -7.09 12.09 -26.61
C THR A 70 -6.63 10.69 -26.27
N ILE A 71 -7.16 10.14 -25.17
CA ILE A 71 -6.97 8.72 -24.82
C ILE A 71 -7.63 7.85 -25.89
N THR A 72 -6.85 6.97 -26.52
CA THR A 72 -7.35 6.02 -27.53
C THR A 72 -7.67 4.67 -26.92
N ASP A 73 -6.79 4.17 -26.05
CA ASP A 73 -6.85 2.80 -25.53
C ASP A 73 -6.35 2.72 -24.08
N ILE A 74 -6.89 1.74 -23.35
CA ILE A 74 -6.43 1.34 -22.02
C ILE A 74 -6.06 -0.14 -22.09
N MET A 75 -4.90 -0.50 -21.54
CA MET A 75 -4.35 -1.86 -21.53
C MET A 75 -4.37 -2.50 -20.14
N HIS A 76 -3.88 -3.74 -20.06
CA HIS A 76 -3.62 -4.47 -18.81
C HIS A 76 -4.89 -4.79 -18.00
N TRP A 77 -5.98 -5.10 -18.71
CA TRP A 77 -7.25 -5.58 -18.15
C TRP A 77 -7.18 -6.92 -17.39
N GLN A 78 -6.03 -7.61 -17.41
CA GLN A 78 -5.84 -8.90 -16.73
C GLN A 78 -6.00 -8.83 -15.20
N SER A 79 -5.86 -7.64 -14.60
CA SER A 79 -6.00 -7.40 -13.17
C SER A 79 -7.38 -6.82 -12.80
N ILE A 80 -8.36 -6.93 -13.70
CA ILE A 80 -9.71 -6.40 -13.45
C ILE A 80 -10.48 -7.25 -12.45
N THR A 81 -11.21 -6.57 -11.57
CA THR A 81 -12.02 -7.21 -10.54
C THR A 81 -13.45 -6.70 -10.59
N VAL A 82 -14.41 -7.59 -10.33
CA VAL A 82 -15.80 -7.23 -10.04
C VAL A 82 -16.02 -7.46 -8.55
N ALA A 83 -16.12 -6.38 -7.80
CA ALA A 83 -16.37 -6.40 -6.36
C ALA A 83 -17.19 -5.16 -5.96
N PRO A 84 -17.72 -5.09 -4.73
CA PRO A 84 -18.27 -3.85 -4.18
C PRO A 84 -17.36 -2.65 -4.46
N LEU A 85 -17.92 -1.53 -4.93
CA LEU A 85 -17.14 -0.32 -5.25
C LEU A 85 -16.34 0.14 -4.04
N LEU A 86 -16.91 0.04 -2.84
CA LEU A 86 -16.27 0.45 -1.60
C LEU A 86 -14.93 -0.28 -1.33
N LEU A 87 -14.84 -1.56 -1.72
CA LEU A 87 -13.61 -2.36 -1.63
C LEU A 87 -12.56 -2.00 -2.68
N GLN A 88 -12.89 -1.17 -3.66
CA GLN A 88 -12.02 -0.90 -4.82
C GLN A 88 -11.70 0.59 -5.00
N ALA A 89 -12.57 1.46 -4.48
CA ALA A 89 -12.48 2.91 -4.61
C ALA A 89 -11.16 3.45 -4.06
N LYS A 90 -10.38 4.06 -4.95
CA LYS A 90 -9.12 4.74 -4.66
C LYS A 90 -8.83 5.76 -5.76
N ILE A 91 -7.90 6.67 -5.52
CA ILE A 91 -7.31 7.50 -6.56
C ILE A 91 -6.41 6.61 -7.44
N PRO A 92 -6.59 6.55 -8.77
CA PRO A 92 -5.80 5.70 -9.66
C PRO A 92 -4.35 6.19 -9.71
N ARG A 93 -3.40 5.26 -9.93
CA ARG A 93 -1.96 5.55 -9.92
C ARG A 93 -1.58 6.67 -10.89
N MET A 94 -2.25 6.75 -12.05
CA MET A 94 -2.02 7.81 -13.04
C MET A 94 -2.19 9.25 -12.51
N ALA A 95 -3.02 9.43 -11.47
CA ALA A 95 -3.32 10.74 -10.89
C ALA A 95 -2.89 10.82 -9.42
N ARG A 96 -2.26 9.77 -8.87
CA ARG A 96 -1.92 9.72 -7.46
C ARG A 96 -0.60 10.46 -7.21
N HIS A 97 -0.61 11.33 -6.22
CA HIS A 97 0.58 11.96 -5.69
C HIS A 97 1.38 10.96 -4.85
N ILE A 98 2.71 11.09 -4.87
CA ILE A 98 3.59 10.18 -4.13
C ILE A 98 3.37 10.28 -2.62
N ASN A 99 3.16 11.48 -2.10
CA ASN A 99 2.90 11.70 -0.68
C ASN A 99 1.40 11.61 -0.37
N PRO A 100 1.01 11.12 0.82
CA PRO A 100 -0.37 11.19 1.28
C PRO A 100 -0.89 12.62 1.25
N LEU A 101 -2.09 12.80 0.69
CA LEU A 101 -2.80 14.07 0.70
C LEU A 101 -4.16 13.85 1.37
N PRO A 102 -4.58 14.75 2.28
CA PRO A 102 -5.90 14.64 2.90
C PRO A 102 -6.98 14.74 1.83
N LEU A 103 -8.05 13.96 1.94
CA LEU A 103 -9.23 14.15 1.09
C LEU A 103 -9.93 15.48 1.42
N GLY A 104 -10.63 16.04 0.44
CA GLY A 104 -11.40 17.27 0.56
C GLY A 104 -10.70 18.50 -0.03
N TRP A 105 -11.27 19.68 0.30
CA TRP A 105 -10.94 20.99 -0.28
C TRP A 105 -9.67 21.64 0.29
N VAL A 106 -8.60 20.86 0.39
CA VAL A 106 -7.27 21.33 0.78
C VAL A 106 -6.43 21.42 -0.48
N MET A 107 -6.10 22.65 -0.91
CA MET A 107 -5.21 22.85 -2.05
C MET A 107 -3.76 22.73 -1.58
N PRO A 108 -2.89 22.03 -2.33
CA PRO A 108 -1.48 21.98 -2.02
C PRO A 108 -0.88 23.38 -2.15
N GLU A 109 0.13 23.65 -1.33
CA GLU A 109 0.95 24.84 -1.40
C GLU A 109 2.38 24.46 -1.77
N LYS A 110 3.13 25.41 -2.30
CA LYS A 110 4.57 25.21 -2.48
C LYS A 110 5.25 25.13 -1.11
N PRO A 111 6.36 24.38 -0.99
CA PRO A 111 7.08 24.27 0.27
C PRO A 111 7.58 25.63 0.77
N GLU A 112 7.66 25.78 2.08
CA GLU A 112 8.18 26.98 2.72
C GLU A 112 9.63 27.25 2.25
N GLY A 113 9.95 28.52 1.99
CA GLY A 113 11.29 28.90 1.51
C GLY A 113 11.58 28.52 0.05
N TYR A 114 10.59 28.10 -0.75
CA TYR A 114 10.76 27.77 -2.17
C TYR A 114 11.59 28.82 -2.93
N GLU A 115 11.38 30.12 -2.68
CA GLU A 115 12.11 31.19 -3.35
C GLU A 115 13.63 31.11 -3.16
N THR A 116 14.08 30.54 -2.04
CA THR A 116 15.50 30.41 -1.66
C THR A 116 16.13 29.10 -2.12
N PHE A 117 15.36 28.16 -2.67
CA PHE A 117 15.88 26.86 -3.13
C PHE A 117 16.85 27.00 -4.30
N PHE A 118 17.80 26.06 -4.40
CA PHE A 118 18.61 25.90 -5.59
C PHE A 118 17.73 25.43 -6.77
N GLN A 119 18.17 25.70 -8.00
CA GLN A 119 17.37 25.41 -9.20
C GLN A 119 16.91 23.95 -9.30
N LYS A 120 17.76 23.00 -8.90
CA LYS A 120 17.43 21.57 -8.89
C LYS A 120 16.29 21.27 -7.90
N ASP A 121 16.35 21.85 -6.71
CA ASP A 121 15.35 21.65 -5.67
C ASP A 121 14.04 22.37 -5.99
N LYS A 122 14.10 23.54 -6.63
CA LYS A 122 12.93 24.21 -7.21
C LYS A 122 12.22 23.32 -8.22
N LEU A 123 12.96 22.73 -9.17
CA LEU A 123 12.37 21.84 -10.17
C LEU A 123 11.72 20.61 -9.53
N LYS A 124 12.34 20.02 -8.50
CA LYS A 124 11.76 18.89 -7.75
C LYS A 124 10.49 19.33 -7.01
N ALA A 125 10.52 20.47 -6.34
CA ALA A 125 9.37 21.04 -5.64
C ALA A 125 8.22 21.35 -6.60
N ASP A 126 8.49 21.91 -7.78
CA ASP A 126 7.48 22.20 -8.80
C ASP A 126 6.83 20.92 -9.33
N LYS A 127 7.61 19.87 -9.63
CA LYS A 127 7.06 18.56 -10.03
C LYS A 127 6.16 17.94 -8.96
N LEU A 128 6.56 17.99 -7.69
CA LEU A 128 5.75 17.49 -6.59
C LEU A 128 4.46 18.30 -6.44
N TYR A 129 4.56 19.63 -6.55
CA TYR A 129 3.42 20.53 -6.52
C TYR A 129 2.43 20.27 -7.66
N GLU A 130 2.92 20.12 -8.89
CA GLU A 130 2.10 19.76 -10.07
C GLU A 130 1.42 18.40 -9.91
N SER A 131 2.14 17.40 -9.38
CA SER A 131 1.58 16.08 -9.08
C SER A 131 0.47 16.15 -8.02
N ALA A 132 0.66 16.93 -6.96
CA ALA A 132 -0.37 17.15 -5.94
C ALA A 132 -1.61 17.88 -6.51
N LEU A 133 -1.40 18.87 -7.38
CA LEU A 133 -2.47 19.55 -8.11
C LEU A 133 -3.23 18.59 -9.03
N CYS A 134 -2.52 17.69 -9.73
CA CYS A 134 -3.13 16.67 -10.58
C CYS A 134 -4.07 15.76 -9.77
N GLN A 135 -3.62 15.26 -8.61
CA GLN A 135 -4.46 14.46 -7.72
C GLN A 135 -5.71 15.23 -7.28
N LYS A 136 -5.54 16.49 -6.87
CA LYS A 136 -6.67 17.33 -6.42
C LYS A 136 -7.64 17.64 -7.55
N TYR A 137 -7.13 17.89 -8.75
CA TYR A 137 -7.97 18.08 -9.92
C TYR A 137 -8.79 16.82 -10.24
N TYR A 138 -8.17 15.64 -10.15
CA TYR A 138 -8.86 14.36 -10.28
C TYR A 138 -9.94 14.19 -9.23
N GLU A 139 -9.65 14.53 -7.97
CA GLU A 139 -10.61 14.47 -6.86
C GLU A 139 -11.83 15.36 -7.14
N VAL A 140 -11.63 16.62 -7.53
CA VAL A 140 -12.70 17.57 -7.86
C VAL A 140 -13.54 17.08 -9.05
N CYS A 141 -12.88 16.58 -10.10
CA CYS A 141 -13.58 16.00 -11.25
C CYS A 141 -14.40 14.78 -10.84
N THR A 142 -13.88 13.95 -9.95
CA THR A 142 -14.57 12.77 -9.42
C THR A 142 -15.79 13.18 -8.60
N ALA A 143 -15.65 14.12 -7.67
CA ALA A 143 -16.76 14.66 -6.89
C ALA A 143 -17.88 15.23 -7.78
N LYS A 144 -17.53 15.87 -8.91
CA LYS A 144 -18.50 16.47 -9.83
C LYS A 144 -19.13 15.46 -10.80
N LYS A 145 -18.33 14.57 -11.38
CA LYS A 145 -18.74 13.70 -12.51
C LYS A 145 -19.06 12.26 -12.09
N ASN A 146 -18.56 11.82 -10.94
CA ASN A 146 -18.73 10.48 -10.41
C ASN A 146 -18.91 10.52 -8.88
N GLN A 147 -20.03 11.10 -8.45
CA GLN A 147 -20.36 11.28 -7.02
C GLN A 147 -20.32 9.96 -6.24
N ARG A 148 -20.69 8.85 -6.88
CA ARG A 148 -20.65 7.51 -6.28
C ARG A 148 -19.23 7.06 -5.94
N HIS A 149 -18.27 7.28 -6.83
CA HIS A 149 -16.86 7.00 -6.55
C HIS A 149 -16.29 7.94 -5.47
N TYR A 150 -16.64 9.23 -5.52
CA TYR A 150 -16.22 10.17 -4.49
C TYR A 150 -16.73 9.77 -3.10
N ALA A 151 -18.02 9.43 -2.98
CA ALA A 151 -18.62 8.95 -1.73
C ALA A 151 -17.93 7.69 -1.20
N ALA A 152 -17.55 6.74 -2.07
CA ALA A 152 -16.79 5.57 -1.67
C ALA A 152 -15.38 5.92 -1.14
N MET A 153 -14.70 6.89 -1.73
CA MET A 153 -13.39 7.36 -1.22
C MET A 153 -13.53 8.06 0.13
N CYS A 154 -14.54 8.93 0.29
CA CYS A 154 -14.79 9.60 1.57
C CYS A 154 -15.19 8.61 2.68
N HIS A 155 -15.99 7.58 2.36
CA HIS A 155 -16.34 6.56 3.35
C HIS A 155 -15.09 5.85 3.88
N ASN A 156 -14.21 5.42 2.97
CA ASN A 156 -12.96 4.72 3.30
C ASN A 156 -12.02 5.52 4.23
N ASP A 157 -12.14 6.86 4.25
CA ASP A 157 -11.34 7.77 5.09
C ASP A 157 -11.90 7.95 6.50
N THR A 158 -13.22 7.75 6.68
CA THR A 158 -13.93 8.11 7.92
C THR A 158 -13.94 7.01 9.01
N TRP A 159 -13.31 5.87 8.75
CA TRP A 159 -13.31 4.70 9.66
C TRP A 159 -14.71 4.22 10.10
N LYS A 160 -15.73 4.44 9.24
CA LYS A 160 -17.10 4.01 9.51
C LYS A 160 -17.34 2.58 9.02
N SER A 161 -18.23 1.86 9.71
CA SER A 161 -18.73 0.58 9.19
C SER A 161 -19.39 0.77 7.81
N PRO A 162 -19.18 -0.15 6.85
CA PRO A 162 -18.32 -1.34 6.96
C PRO A 162 -16.82 -1.02 6.89
N LEU A 163 -16.01 -1.59 7.80
CA LEU A 163 -14.56 -1.36 7.80
C LEU A 163 -13.87 -2.13 6.68
N ILE A 164 -13.14 -1.40 5.83
CA ILE A 164 -12.71 -1.92 4.53
C ILE A 164 -11.36 -2.63 4.56
N LEU A 165 -10.44 -2.25 5.46
CA LEU A 165 -9.12 -2.87 5.50
C LEU A 165 -9.18 -4.37 5.84
N PRO A 166 -9.88 -4.83 6.91
CA PRO A 166 -10.01 -6.26 7.16
C PRO A 166 -10.66 -7.04 6.01
N LEU A 167 -11.69 -6.44 5.37
CA LEU A 167 -12.38 -7.03 4.22
C LEU A 167 -11.49 -7.15 2.97
N LYS A 168 -10.59 -6.19 2.76
CA LYS A 168 -9.60 -6.23 1.67
C LYS A 168 -8.49 -7.24 1.96
N SER A 169 -7.93 -7.20 3.18
CA SER A 169 -6.75 -7.97 3.55
C SER A 169 -7.03 -9.47 3.70
N ILE A 170 -8.27 -9.88 4.02
CA ILE A 170 -8.59 -11.29 4.22
C ILE A 170 -8.36 -12.13 2.96
N SER A 171 -8.60 -11.55 1.78
CA SER A 171 -8.57 -12.26 0.50
C SER A 171 -7.15 -12.37 -0.02
N GLY A 172 -6.55 -13.56 0.11
CA GLY A 172 -5.26 -13.85 -0.50
C GLY A 172 -4.03 -13.40 0.30
N ALA A 173 -4.18 -12.89 1.53
CA ALA A 173 -3.06 -12.48 2.40
C ALA A 173 -1.96 -13.54 2.52
N TRP A 174 -2.33 -14.82 2.58
CA TRP A 174 -1.34 -15.89 2.51
C TRP A 174 -0.59 -15.85 1.17
N SER A 175 -1.25 -16.05 0.04
CA SER A 175 -0.59 -16.07 -1.28
C SER A 175 0.22 -14.81 -1.61
N SER A 176 -0.21 -13.63 -1.13
CA SER A 176 0.43 -12.35 -1.44
C SER A 176 1.53 -11.94 -0.46
N ARG A 177 1.82 -12.72 0.60
CA ARG A 177 2.75 -12.33 1.69
C ARG A 177 2.28 -11.12 2.51
N GLU A 178 0.95 -10.96 2.63
CA GLU A 178 0.29 -9.83 3.31
C GLU A 178 -0.45 -10.26 4.60
N VAL A 179 0.03 -11.31 5.27
CA VAL A 179 -0.51 -11.73 6.58
C VAL A 179 -0.34 -10.60 7.62
N PHE A 180 0.76 -9.85 7.52
CA PHE A 180 1.00 -8.63 8.28
C PHE A 180 -0.16 -7.63 8.16
N MET A 181 -0.61 -7.31 6.94
CA MET A 181 -1.70 -6.35 6.71
C MET A 181 -3.03 -6.82 7.27
N LEU A 182 -3.33 -8.13 7.20
CA LEU A 182 -4.52 -8.68 7.86
C LEU A 182 -4.42 -8.51 9.37
N ARG A 183 -3.29 -8.90 9.99
CA ARG A 183 -3.09 -8.76 11.44
C ARG A 183 -3.19 -7.31 11.90
N SER A 184 -2.51 -6.39 11.20
CA SER A 184 -2.56 -4.95 11.47
C SER A 184 -4.00 -4.43 11.44
N SER A 185 -4.75 -4.74 10.38
CA SER A 185 -6.15 -4.30 10.26
C SER A 185 -7.07 -4.87 11.36
N LEU A 186 -6.79 -6.08 11.87
CA LEU A 186 -7.55 -6.67 12.98
C LEU A 186 -7.15 -6.05 14.33
N MET A 187 -5.88 -5.69 14.52
CA MET A 187 -5.42 -4.95 15.70
C MET A 187 -6.06 -3.55 15.74
N GLU A 188 -6.13 -2.83 14.62
CA GLU A 188 -6.81 -1.54 14.53
C GLU A 188 -8.30 -1.63 14.90
N VAL A 189 -8.97 -2.72 14.52
CA VAL A 189 -10.36 -2.99 14.93
C VAL A 189 -10.47 -3.17 16.44
N VAL A 190 -9.54 -3.87 17.08
CA VAL A 190 -9.50 -4.03 18.54
C VAL A 190 -9.29 -2.67 19.21
N ASP A 191 -8.36 -1.87 18.69
CA ASP A 191 -7.97 -0.59 19.27
C ASP A 191 -9.11 0.44 19.18
N HIS A 192 -9.92 0.38 18.11
CA HIS A 192 -11.08 1.27 17.90
C HIS A 192 -12.43 0.59 18.23
N TRP A 193 -12.43 -0.56 18.92
CA TRP A 193 -13.65 -1.34 19.12
C TRP A 193 -14.78 -0.56 19.81
N ALA A 194 -14.42 0.31 20.77
CA ALA A 194 -15.37 1.14 21.49
C ALA A 194 -16.12 2.13 20.58
N GLU A 195 -15.56 2.51 19.44
CA GLU A 195 -16.20 3.39 18.44
C GLU A 195 -17.13 2.59 17.51
N ILE A 196 -16.79 1.32 17.24
CA ILE A 196 -17.53 0.43 16.33
C ILE A 196 -18.75 -0.19 17.03
N GLN A 197 -18.57 -0.69 18.25
CA GLN A 197 -19.59 -1.35 19.06
C GLN A 197 -19.47 -0.93 20.54
N PRO A 198 -19.93 0.28 20.91
CA PRO A 198 -19.81 0.79 22.27
C PRO A 198 -20.50 -0.06 23.35
N ALA A 199 -21.47 -0.88 22.95
CA ALA A 199 -22.34 -1.65 23.85
C ALA A 199 -21.89 -3.09 24.10
N ALA A 200 -20.78 -3.55 23.47
CA ALA A 200 -20.33 -4.93 23.56
C ALA A 200 -18.80 -4.99 23.72
N ASP A 201 -18.31 -6.04 24.41
CA ASP A 201 -16.88 -6.32 24.48
C ASP A 201 -16.35 -6.84 23.13
N CYS A 202 -15.07 -6.62 22.85
CA CYS A 202 -14.45 -7.09 21.63
C CYS A 202 -14.36 -8.63 21.63
N PRO A 203 -14.84 -9.33 20.59
CA PRO A 203 -14.86 -10.80 20.56
C PRO A 203 -13.48 -11.43 20.25
N ILE A 204 -12.48 -10.58 20.02
CA ILE A 204 -11.09 -10.96 19.74
C ILE A 204 -10.14 -10.12 20.59
N SER A 205 -8.94 -10.64 20.77
CA SER A 205 -7.85 -9.95 21.47
C SER A 205 -6.51 -10.38 20.88
N PHE A 206 -5.51 -9.55 21.10
CA PHE A 206 -4.10 -9.87 20.83
C PHE A 206 -3.33 -9.73 22.14
N THR A 207 -2.41 -10.66 22.40
CA THR A 207 -1.52 -10.57 23.57
C THR A 207 -0.50 -9.46 23.36
N ASP A 208 0.10 -9.00 24.47
CA ASP A 208 1.18 -8.00 24.40
C ASP A 208 2.36 -8.52 23.58
N GLU A 209 2.64 -9.83 23.65
CA GLU A 209 3.67 -10.49 22.84
C GLU A 209 3.34 -10.46 21.34
N GLU A 210 2.10 -10.80 20.95
CA GLU A 210 1.66 -10.71 19.55
C GLU A 210 1.76 -9.29 18.99
N ARG A 211 1.45 -8.28 19.82
CA ARG A 211 1.56 -6.86 19.47
C ARG A 211 3.02 -6.41 19.36
N ASN A 212 3.87 -6.80 20.29
CA ASN A 212 5.30 -6.46 20.25
C ASN A 212 5.96 -7.05 19.00
N LEU A 213 5.72 -8.33 18.70
CA LEU A 213 6.23 -8.97 17.48
C LEU A 213 5.68 -8.33 16.20
N HIS A 214 4.45 -7.81 16.23
CA HIS A 214 3.88 -7.07 15.10
C HIS A 214 4.57 -5.71 14.91
N ASN A 215 4.83 -4.99 16.01
CA ASN A 215 5.51 -3.70 15.99
C ASN A 215 6.96 -3.85 15.52
N GLU A 216 7.69 -4.87 15.97
CA GLU A 216 9.03 -5.17 15.47
C GLU A 216 9.03 -5.45 13.96
N GLU A 217 8.05 -6.22 13.46
CA GLU A 217 7.89 -6.44 12.03
C GLU A 217 7.56 -5.15 11.27
N MET A 218 6.75 -4.26 11.86
CA MET A 218 6.41 -2.96 11.30
C MET A 218 7.63 -2.05 11.21
N GLU A 219 8.42 -1.94 12.27
CA GLU A 219 9.67 -1.15 12.28
C GLU A 219 10.66 -1.62 11.20
N ASN A 220 10.80 -2.93 11.01
CA ASN A 220 11.62 -3.49 9.95
C ASN A 220 11.09 -3.18 8.55
N ARG A 221 9.76 -3.19 8.36
CA ARG A 221 9.12 -2.83 7.08
C ARG A 221 9.29 -1.34 6.78
N ASP A 222 9.01 -0.48 7.75
CA ASP A 222 9.12 0.98 7.65
C ASP A 222 10.56 1.39 7.36
N TYR A 223 11.54 0.72 7.97
CA TYR A 223 12.96 0.97 7.70
C TYR A 223 13.31 0.70 6.22
N ILE A 224 12.82 -0.40 5.65
CA ILE A 224 13.06 -0.74 4.25
C ILE A 224 12.27 0.16 3.30
N GLU A 225 11.03 0.51 3.65
CA GLU A 225 10.23 1.47 2.88
C GLU A 225 10.90 2.84 2.83
N GLY A 226 11.34 3.36 3.98
CA GLY A 226 12.09 4.63 4.06
C GLY A 226 13.38 4.60 3.23
N LEU A 227 14.12 3.49 3.26
CA LEU A 227 15.31 3.31 2.41
C LEU A 227 14.96 3.37 0.92
N MET A 228 13.86 2.73 0.50
CA MET A 228 13.40 2.77 -0.88
C MET A 228 12.94 4.19 -1.29
N GLU A 229 12.24 4.90 -0.42
CA GLU A 229 11.83 6.29 -0.63
C GLU A 229 13.04 7.22 -0.79
N GLU A 230 14.07 7.06 0.04
CA GLU A 230 15.32 7.81 -0.07
C GLU A 230 16.01 7.58 -1.42
N PHE A 231 16.12 6.32 -1.85
CA PHE A 231 16.70 5.99 -3.14
C PHE A 231 15.90 6.55 -4.30
N GLN A 232 14.57 6.44 -4.27
CA GLN A 232 13.70 7.02 -5.28
C GLN A 232 13.84 8.55 -5.29
N GLY A 233 13.82 9.18 -4.13
CA GLY A 233 13.93 10.63 -3.96
C GLY A 233 15.28 11.20 -4.41
N ALA A 234 16.34 10.41 -4.32
CA ALA A 234 17.68 10.74 -4.79
C ALA A 234 17.95 10.33 -6.25
N GLY A 235 17.04 9.57 -6.88
CA GLY A 235 17.22 9.03 -8.23
C GLY A 235 18.30 7.96 -8.32
N ILE A 236 18.50 7.19 -7.24
CA ILE A 236 19.51 6.13 -7.14
C ILE A 236 18.93 4.80 -7.63
N LEU A 237 17.77 4.40 -7.08
CA LEU A 237 17.03 3.21 -7.48
C LEU A 237 15.54 3.55 -7.56
N PRO A 238 14.82 3.12 -8.61
CA PRO A 238 13.38 3.31 -8.73
C PRO A 238 12.64 2.34 -7.80
N SER A 239 11.65 2.81 -7.06
CA SER A 239 10.90 1.98 -6.09
C SER A 239 10.11 0.83 -6.71
N ASP A 240 9.70 0.95 -7.98
CA ASP A 240 9.03 -0.11 -8.74
C ASP A 240 10.00 -1.04 -9.48
N GLY A 241 11.31 -0.78 -9.41
CA GLY A 241 12.35 -1.54 -10.09
C GLY A 241 12.37 -1.36 -11.62
N ILE A 242 11.53 -0.48 -12.18
CA ILE A 242 11.47 -0.26 -13.63
C ILE A 242 12.58 0.70 -14.04
N VAL A 243 13.38 0.29 -15.02
CA VAL A 243 14.50 1.06 -15.57
C VAL A 243 14.46 1.04 -17.08
N ASP A 244 14.96 2.10 -17.70
CA ASP A 244 15.17 2.12 -19.15
C ASP A 244 16.22 1.06 -19.54
N PRO A 245 16.03 0.32 -20.64
CA PRO A 245 16.96 -0.73 -21.06
C PRO A 245 18.41 -0.27 -21.17
N GLU A 246 18.62 0.98 -21.61
CA GLU A 246 19.93 1.61 -21.74
C GLU A 246 20.63 1.84 -20.40
N ASP A 247 19.86 2.05 -19.33
CA ASP A 247 20.37 2.32 -17.99
C ASP A 247 20.48 1.05 -17.12
N TYR A 248 19.93 -0.08 -17.57
CA TYR A 248 19.84 -1.32 -16.79
C TYR A 248 21.18 -1.74 -16.17
N GLU A 249 22.26 -1.77 -16.95
CA GLU A 249 23.58 -2.18 -16.44
C GLU A 249 24.11 -1.24 -15.35
N VAL A 250 23.85 0.07 -15.50
CA VAL A 250 24.29 1.09 -14.54
C VAL A 250 23.50 0.99 -13.26
N VAL A 251 22.17 0.86 -13.37
CA VAL A 251 21.29 0.71 -12.21
C VAL A 251 21.56 -0.62 -11.49
N GLN A 252 21.83 -1.71 -12.23
CA GLN A 252 22.19 -2.99 -11.63
C GLN A 252 23.50 -2.91 -10.82
N LYS A 253 24.54 -2.27 -11.36
CA LYS A 253 25.79 -2.03 -10.61
C LYS A 253 25.56 -1.14 -9.38
N THR A 254 24.69 -0.14 -9.52
CA THR A 254 24.31 0.76 -8.42
C THR A 254 23.58 -0.01 -7.33
N ASN A 255 22.64 -0.89 -7.70
CA ASN A 255 21.94 -1.78 -6.79
C ASN A 255 22.91 -2.63 -5.96
N TYR A 256 23.85 -3.34 -6.61
CA TYR A 256 24.87 -4.12 -5.90
C TYR A 256 25.71 -3.24 -4.96
N ALA A 257 26.11 -2.05 -5.38
CA ALA A 257 26.89 -1.15 -4.55
C ALA A 257 26.10 -0.64 -3.33
N GLN A 258 24.81 -0.35 -3.47
CA GLN A 258 23.95 0.05 -2.35
C GLN A 258 23.67 -1.13 -1.42
N LYS A 259 23.47 -2.34 -1.95
CA LYS A 259 23.31 -3.55 -1.14
C LYS A 259 24.55 -3.82 -0.29
N GLU A 260 25.75 -3.73 -0.86
CA GLU A 260 27.00 -3.91 -0.11
C GLU A 260 27.18 -2.83 0.97
N ARG A 261 26.85 -1.57 0.67
CA ARG A 261 26.88 -0.49 1.66
C ARG A 261 25.89 -0.75 2.79
N PHE A 262 24.67 -1.14 2.45
CA PHE A 262 23.65 -1.53 3.40
C PHE A 262 24.17 -2.63 4.34
N MET A 263 24.61 -3.75 3.79
CA MET A 263 25.17 -4.87 4.57
C MET A 263 26.45 -4.52 5.35
N SER A 264 27.19 -3.48 4.96
CA SER A 264 28.38 -3.03 5.70
C SER A 264 28.04 -2.25 6.97
N LEU A 265 26.79 -1.85 7.15
CA LEU A 265 26.29 -1.21 8.38
C LEU A 265 25.96 -2.23 9.48
N ALA A 266 25.99 -3.53 9.17
CA ALA A 266 25.77 -4.59 10.13
C ALA A 266 26.85 -4.59 11.23
N GLU A 267 26.40 -4.73 12.48
CA GLU A 267 27.25 -4.83 13.67
C GLU A 267 27.85 -6.23 13.83
N ASP A 268 27.14 -7.25 13.35
CA ASP A 268 27.55 -8.65 13.39
C ASP A 268 27.11 -9.44 12.13
N GLU A 269 27.51 -10.71 12.07
CA GLU A 269 27.23 -11.57 10.93
C GLU A 269 25.73 -11.93 10.83
N GLU A 270 25.02 -12.06 11.96
CA GLU A 270 23.60 -12.39 11.97
C GLU A 270 22.77 -11.24 11.37
N GLN A 271 23.09 -10.01 11.78
CA GLN A 271 22.49 -8.81 11.20
C GLN A 271 22.88 -8.67 9.72
N ARG A 272 24.12 -8.99 9.34
CA ARG A 272 24.56 -8.94 7.94
C ARG A 272 23.75 -9.91 7.06
N GLU A 273 23.53 -11.14 7.55
CA GLU A 273 22.69 -12.13 6.88
C GLU A 273 21.24 -11.66 6.75
N TRP A 274 20.66 -11.10 7.82
CA TRP A 274 19.32 -10.51 7.78
C TRP A 274 19.20 -9.40 6.72
N MET A 275 20.18 -8.48 6.71
CA MET A 275 20.24 -7.36 5.75
C MET A 275 20.34 -7.87 4.30
N ASP A 276 21.07 -8.95 4.06
CA ASP A 276 21.10 -9.60 2.74
C ASP A 276 19.71 -10.08 2.32
N LYS A 277 18.97 -10.74 3.24
CA LYS A 277 17.65 -11.33 2.95
C LYS A 277 16.52 -10.33 2.80
N ILE A 278 16.60 -9.20 3.49
CA ILE A 278 15.54 -8.18 3.47
C ILE A 278 15.72 -7.14 2.35
N TRP A 279 16.86 -7.18 1.64
CA TRP A 279 17.15 -6.24 0.55
C TRP A 279 16.01 -6.24 -0.50
N PRO A 280 15.42 -5.07 -0.83
CA PRO A 280 14.21 -5.03 -1.66
C PRO A 280 14.46 -5.26 -3.15
N TYR A 281 15.67 -4.96 -3.64
CA TYR A 281 16.02 -5.04 -5.07
C TYR A 281 16.81 -6.31 -5.38
N GLN A 282 16.26 -7.48 -5.04
CA GLN A 282 16.86 -8.77 -5.37
C GLN A 282 15.83 -9.77 -5.85
N ASP A 283 16.32 -10.76 -6.59
CA ASP A 283 15.53 -11.92 -6.93
C ASP A 283 15.14 -12.64 -5.63
N ARG A 284 13.84 -12.76 -5.39
CA ARG A 284 13.36 -13.64 -4.34
C ARG A 284 13.68 -15.06 -4.77
N ALA A 285 14.35 -15.82 -3.92
CA ALA A 285 14.54 -17.24 -4.14
C ALA A 285 13.17 -17.86 -4.50
N SER A 286 13.13 -18.63 -5.58
CA SER A 286 11.95 -19.39 -5.97
C SER A 286 11.72 -20.50 -4.94
N GLU A 287 11.22 -20.15 -3.77
CA GLU A 287 10.80 -21.09 -2.74
C GLU A 287 9.39 -21.57 -3.10
N ALA A 288 9.32 -22.79 -3.63
CA ALA A 288 8.13 -23.49 -4.08
C ALA A 288 7.35 -24.21 -2.97
#